data_AF-A0A351T505-F1
#
_entry.id   AF-A0A351T505-F1
#
_cell.length_a   1.000
_cell.length_b   1.000
_cell.length_c   1.000
_cell.angle_alpha   90.00
_cell.angle_beta   90.00
_cell.angle_gamma   90.00
#
_symmetry.space_group_name_H-M   'P 1'
#
loop_
_entity.id
_entity.type
_entity.pdbx_description
1 polymer ?
#
loop_
_entity_poly.entity_id
_entity_poly.type
_entity_poly.pdbx_seq_one_letter_code
_entity_poly.pdbx_strand_id
1 'polypeptide(L)'
;ANVATGYHAIEFLLWGQDLNGTGPGAGNRPWTDYAKGDACTNGNCDRRAAYLDAATELLVDDLVWMAMQWAPKGAARQDLMAVPADQALARILTGLGSLSYGELAGERIKLGLMLHDPEEEHDCFSDNTHNSHYYDVIGMLNVYTGSYTRPDGS
;
A
#
# COMPACT_ATOMS: atom_id res chain seq x y z
N ALA A 1 2.25 -6.23 -10.96
CA ALA A 1 2.57 -4.86 -10.51
C ALA A 1 3.95 -4.48 -11.03
N ASN A 2 4.19 -3.22 -11.37
CA ASN A 2 5.51 -2.72 -11.70
C ASN A 2 6.09 -2.03 -10.46
N VAL A 3 7.31 -2.40 -10.05
CA VAL A 3 8.02 -1.82 -8.90
C VAL A 3 8.20 -0.29 -9.05
N ALA A 4 8.11 0.23 -10.28
CA ALA A 4 8.21 1.65 -10.60
C ALA A 4 6.88 2.45 -10.48
N THR A 5 5.84 1.91 -9.85
CA THR A 5 4.53 2.58 -9.73
C THR A 5 3.85 2.23 -8.41
N GLY A 6 2.84 3.01 -8.00
CA GLY A 6 2.05 2.76 -6.79
C GLY A 6 2.74 3.27 -5.51
N TYR A 7 2.22 2.82 -4.35
CA TYR A 7 2.64 3.31 -3.03
C TYR A 7 4.14 3.22 -2.79
N HIS A 8 4.77 2.06 -2.99
CA HIS A 8 6.20 1.89 -2.71
C HIS A 8 7.13 2.70 -3.63
N ALA A 9 6.71 3.00 -4.86
CA ALA A 9 7.48 3.91 -5.72
C ALA A 9 7.48 5.33 -5.14
N ILE A 10 6.32 5.80 -4.65
CA ILE A 10 6.18 7.09 -3.97
C ILE A 10 6.93 7.07 -2.64
N GLU A 11 6.84 5.99 -1.88
CA GLU A 11 7.56 5.79 -0.62
C GLU A 11 9.07 5.92 -0.82
N PHE A 12 9.66 5.19 -1.78
CA PHE A 12 11.07 5.31 -2.12
C PHE A 12 11.46 6.72 -2.60
N LEU A 13 10.56 7.38 -3.33
CA LEU A 13 10.76 8.76 -3.74
C LEU A 13 10.75 9.70 -2.51
N LEU A 14 9.92 9.47 -1.50
CA LEU A 14 9.83 10.38 -0.34
C LEU A 14 10.88 10.10 0.74
N TRP A 15 11.15 8.83 1.06
CA TRP A 15 12.10 8.43 2.11
C TRP A 15 13.48 8.08 1.56
N GLY A 16 13.57 7.62 0.32
CA GLY A 16 14.81 7.07 -0.23
C GLY A 16 15.09 5.66 0.27
N GLN A 17 16.31 5.20 0.04
CA GLN A 17 16.75 3.92 0.58
C GLN A 17 16.87 4.02 2.10
N ASP A 18 16.34 3.04 2.81
CA ASP A 18 16.67 2.84 4.21
C ASP A 18 18.04 2.12 4.32
N LEU A 19 18.93 2.67 5.12
CA LEU A 19 20.29 2.17 5.33
C LEU A 19 20.57 1.82 6.79
N ASN A 20 19.52 1.70 7.62
CA ASN A 20 19.64 1.33 9.03
C ASN A 20 19.88 -0.18 9.26
N GLY A 21 19.96 -0.97 8.17
CA GLY A 21 20.16 -2.41 8.26
C GLY A 21 18.95 -3.07 8.90
N THR A 22 19.14 -3.83 9.98
CA THR A 22 18.03 -4.37 10.79
C THR A 22 17.70 -3.53 12.02
N GLY A 23 18.34 -2.36 12.14
CA GLY A 23 18.03 -1.38 13.18
C GLY A 23 16.82 -0.53 12.82
N PRO A 24 16.16 0.10 13.81
CA PRO A 24 15.03 0.98 13.55
C PRO A 24 15.45 2.24 12.80
N GLY A 25 14.55 2.77 11.98
CA GLY A 25 14.73 4.02 11.27
C GLY A 25 14.27 3.94 9.82
N ALA A 26 13.79 5.06 9.30
CA ALA A 26 13.38 5.18 7.92
C ALA A 26 14.49 5.78 7.04
N GLY A 27 14.29 5.72 5.73
CA GLY A 27 15.08 6.48 4.76
C GLY A 27 15.07 7.99 5.06
N ASN A 28 16.20 8.64 4.81
CA ASN A 28 16.43 10.05 5.16
C ASN A 28 16.61 10.95 3.93
N ARG A 29 15.79 10.79 2.89
CA ARG A 29 15.86 11.66 1.72
C ARG A 29 15.53 13.11 2.12
N PRO A 30 16.41 14.08 1.82
CA PRO A 30 16.13 15.47 2.13
C PRO A 30 15.14 16.07 1.13
N TRP A 31 14.28 16.99 1.58
CA TRP A 31 13.35 17.71 0.69
C TRP A 31 14.07 18.48 -0.43
N THR A 32 15.34 18.82 -0.23
CA THR A 32 16.19 19.47 -1.22
C THR A 32 16.43 18.63 -2.47
N ASP A 33 16.12 17.32 -2.44
CA ASP A 33 16.05 16.46 -3.63
C ASP A 33 14.92 16.83 -4.60
N TYR A 34 14.01 17.70 -4.18
CA TYR A 34 12.89 18.24 -4.95
C TYR A 34 12.96 19.76 -5.13
N ALA A 35 14.01 20.39 -4.61
CA ALA A 35 14.17 21.84 -4.68
C ALA A 35 14.64 22.29 -6.07
N LYS A 36 14.36 23.54 -6.39
CA LYS A 36 14.77 24.20 -7.65
C LYS A 36 16.06 24.99 -7.46
N GLY A 37 16.81 25.16 -8.55
CA GLY A 37 18.02 25.98 -8.58
C GLY A 37 19.09 25.48 -7.61
N ASP A 38 19.77 26.41 -6.95
CA ASP A 38 20.93 26.14 -6.09
C ASP A 38 20.58 25.32 -4.82
N ALA A 39 19.30 25.20 -4.48
CA ALA A 39 18.84 24.38 -3.37
C ALA A 39 18.76 22.88 -3.72
N CYS A 40 18.91 22.49 -5.00
CA CYS A 40 18.95 21.08 -5.42
C CYS A 40 20.25 20.42 -4.97
N THR A 41 20.18 19.49 -4.00
CA THR A 41 21.38 18.93 -3.36
C THR A 41 21.98 17.71 -4.05
N ASN A 42 21.19 16.93 -4.78
CA ASN A 42 21.63 15.63 -5.34
C ASN A 42 21.45 15.51 -6.86
N GLY A 43 21.30 16.64 -7.56
CA GLY A 43 21.03 16.67 -9.00
C GLY A 43 19.68 16.04 -9.38
N ASN A 44 19.30 16.19 -10.66
CA ASN A 44 18.07 15.67 -11.24
C ASN A 44 16.77 16.01 -10.45
N CYS A 45 16.76 17.08 -9.64
CA CYS A 45 15.63 17.39 -8.77
C CYS A 45 14.33 17.59 -9.56
N ASP A 46 14.38 18.31 -10.69
CA ASP A 46 13.22 18.50 -11.57
C ASP A 46 12.68 17.17 -12.11
N ARG A 47 13.57 16.25 -12.52
CA ARG A 47 13.17 14.92 -13.00
C ARG A 47 12.57 14.07 -11.87
N ARG A 48 13.13 14.16 -10.67
CA ARG A 48 12.62 13.42 -9.50
C ARG A 48 11.25 13.94 -9.09
N ALA A 49 11.05 15.26 -9.08
CA ALA A 49 9.75 15.90 -8.84
C ALA A 49 8.72 15.46 -9.89
N ALA A 50 9.08 15.53 -11.18
CA ALA A 50 8.19 15.09 -12.26
C ALA A 50 7.79 13.61 -12.14
N TYR A 51 8.68 12.76 -11.62
CA TYR A 51 8.35 11.36 -11.38
C TYR A 51 7.44 11.17 -10.17
N LEU A 52 7.68 11.90 -9.06
CA LEU A 52 6.79 11.88 -7.91
C LEU A 52 5.38 12.32 -8.28
N ASP A 53 5.26 13.39 -9.08
CA ASP A 53 3.96 13.87 -9.59
C ASP A 53 3.29 12.79 -10.45
N ALA A 54 3.98 12.26 -11.47
CA ALA A 54 3.39 11.25 -12.37
C ALA A 54 3.01 9.95 -11.65
N ALA A 55 3.81 9.47 -10.70
CA ALA A 55 3.51 8.27 -9.92
C ALA A 55 2.31 8.50 -8.99
N THR A 56 2.19 9.70 -8.43
CA THR A 56 1.06 10.09 -7.56
C THR A 56 -0.22 10.24 -8.37
N GLU A 57 -0.18 10.89 -9.53
CA GLU A 57 -1.32 11.00 -10.44
C GLU A 57 -1.85 9.62 -10.85
N LEU A 58 -0.95 8.72 -11.26
CA LEU A 58 -1.32 7.35 -11.60
C LEU A 58 -1.95 6.60 -10.41
N LEU A 59 -1.39 6.73 -9.21
CA LEU A 59 -1.95 6.12 -8.01
C LEU A 59 -3.36 6.66 -7.71
N VAL A 60 -3.58 7.97 -7.84
CA VAL A 60 -4.91 8.58 -7.65
C VAL A 60 -5.89 8.04 -8.69
N ASP A 61 -5.51 7.96 -9.95
CA ASP A 61 -6.36 7.41 -11.02
C ASP A 61 -6.74 5.94 -10.76
N ASP A 62 -5.78 5.11 -10.35
CA ASP A 62 -6.01 3.71 -10.00
C ASP A 62 -6.96 3.57 -8.80
N LEU A 63 -6.78 4.39 -7.75
CA LEU A 63 -7.65 4.39 -6.57
C LEU A 63 -9.07 4.87 -6.91
N VAL A 64 -9.20 5.90 -7.74
CA VAL A 64 -10.50 6.39 -8.23
C VAL A 64 -11.20 5.30 -9.03
N TRP A 65 -10.49 4.64 -9.94
CA TRP A 65 -11.03 3.54 -10.71
C TRP A 65 -11.50 2.39 -9.81
N MET A 66 -10.69 2.00 -8.81
CA MET A 66 -11.03 0.95 -7.85
C MET A 66 -12.28 1.30 -7.03
N ALA A 67 -12.36 2.54 -6.53
CA ALA A 67 -13.54 3.01 -5.81
C ALA A 67 -14.80 2.98 -6.69
N MET A 68 -14.68 3.33 -7.97
CA MET A 68 -15.78 3.25 -8.94
C MET A 68 -16.26 1.82 -9.18
N GLN A 69 -15.38 0.81 -9.13
CA GLN A 69 -15.78 -0.60 -9.28
C GLN A 69 -16.73 -1.07 -8.17
N TRP A 70 -16.63 -0.47 -6.98
CA TRP A 70 -17.44 -0.83 -5.80
C TRP A 70 -18.58 0.16 -5.48
N ALA A 71 -18.69 1.25 -6.25
CA ALA A 71 -19.82 2.18 -6.18
C ALA A 71 -21.17 1.46 -6.41
N PRO A 72 -22.33 2.08 -6.08
CA PRO A 72 -23.64 1.42 -6.21
C PRO A 72 -23.96 0.79 -7.58
N LYS A 73 -23.34 1.29 -8.66
CA LYS A 73 -23.46 0.76 -10.04
C LYS A 73 -22.14 0.23 -10.60
N GLY A 74 -21.13 0.04 -9.75
CA GLY A 74 -19.81 -0.43 -10.15
C GLY A 74 -19.81 -1.92 -10.52
N ALA A 75 -18.94 -2.31 -11.45
CA ALA A 75 -18.95 -3.65 -12.02
C ALA A 75 -18.64 -4.74 -10.99
N ALA A 76 -17.67 -4.52 -10.09
CA ALA A 76 -17.33 -5.49 -9.04
C ALA A 76 -18.49 -5.70 -8.06
N ARG A 77 -19.16 -4.62 -7.66
CA ARG A 77 -20.35 -4.72 -6.79
C ARG A 77 -21.49 -5.44 -7.49
N GLN A 78 -21.76 -5.12 -8.75
CA GLN A 78 -22.83 -5.79 -9.51
C GLN A 78 -22.54 -7.28 -9.72
N ASP A 79 -21.31 -7.64 -10.06
CA ASP A 79 -20.90 -9.04 -10.22
C ASP A 79 -21.09 -9.84 -8.93
N LEU A 80 -20.66 -9.29 -7.78
CA LEU A 80 -20.85 -9.94 -6.48
C LEU A 80 -22.34 -10.08 -6.11
N MET A 81 -23.16 -9.09 -6.46
CA MET A 81 -24.60 -9.08 -6.14
C MET A 81 -25.45 -9.91 -7.12
N ALA A 82 -24.90 -10.28 -8.29
CA ALA A 82 -25.60 -11.05 -9.30
C ALA A 82 -25.63 -12.57 -9.00
N VAL A 83 -24.78 -13.04 -8.09
CA VAL A 83 -24.72 -14.46 -7.71
C VAL A 83 -25.54 -14.76 -6.45
N PRO A 84 -25.94 -16.03 -6.22
CA PRO A 84 -26.55 -16.45 -4.97
C PRO A 84 -25.70 -16.09 -3.74
N ALA A 85 -26.37 -15.83 -2.62
CA ALA A 85 -25.72 -15.30 -1.41
C ALA A 85 -24.62 -16.22 -0.85
N ASP A 86 -24.79 -17.54 -0.93
CA ASP A 86 -23.79 -18.54 -0.54
C ASP A 86 -22.52 -18.44 -1.40
N GLN A 87 -22.67 -18.20 -2.71
CA GLN A 87 -21.53 -17.99 -3.61
C GLN A 87 -20.84 -16.65 -3.37
N ALA A 88 -21.60 -15.58 -3.10
CA ALA A 88 -21.05 -14.27 -2.75
C ALA A 88 -20.24 -14.35 -1.43
N LEU A 89 -20.79 -15.00 -0.41
CA LEU A 89 -20.11 -15.23 0.86
C LEU A 89 -18.85 -16.09 0.68
N ALA A 90 -18.91 -17.13 -0.16
CA ALA A 90 -17.74 -17.94 -0.46
C ALA A 90 -16.61 -17.08 -1.05
N ARG A 91 -16.90 -16.19 -2.01
CA ARG A 91 -15.90 -15.26 -2.58
C ARG A 91 -15.31 -14.32 -1.52
N ILE A 92 -16.14 -13.75 -0.64
CA ILE A 92 -15.69 -12.87 0.44
C ILE A 92 -14.75 -13.62 1.39
N LEU A 93 -15.15 -14.83 1.83
CA LEU A 93 -14.35 -15.65 2.74
C LEU A 93 -13.05 -16.16 2.09
N THR A 94 -13.08 -16.47 0.79
CA THR A 94 -11.87 -16.78 0.03
C THR A 94 -10.91 -15.58 0.01
N GLY A 95 -11.41 -14.37 -0.26
CA GLY A 95 -10.59 -13.15 -0.23
C GLY A 95 -9.97 -12.89 1.15
N LEU A 96 -10.75 -13.07 2.22
CA LEU A 96 -10.26 -12.99 3.60
C LEU A 96 -9.17 -14.03 3.88
N GLY A 97 -9.35 -15.29 3.44
CA GLY A 97 -8.36 -16.34 3.59
C GLY A 97 -7.06 -16.04 2.83
N SER A 98 -7.17 -15.56 1.59
CA SER A 98 -6.03 -15.15 0.76
C SER A 98 -5.24 -14.02 1.41
N LEU A 99 -5.90 -12.95 1.85
CA LEU A 99 -5.19 -11.80 2.44
C LEU A 99 -4.60 -12.14 3.82
N SER A 100 -5.32 -12.90 4.65
CA SER A 100 -4.86 -13.21 6.01
C SER A 100 -3.71 -14.21 6.03
N TYR A 101 -3.92 -15.41 5.50
CA TYR A 101 -2.94 -16.50 5.58
C TYR A 101 -1.92 -16.43 4.43
N GLY A 102 -2.39 -16.21 3.20
CA GLY A 102 -1.53 -16.18 2.02
C GLY A 102 -0.59 -14.98 2.04
N GLU A 103 -1.15 -13.78 2.03
CA GLU A 103 -0.38 -12.54 1.86
C GLU A 103 0.22 -12.04 3.18
N LEU A 104 -0.61 -11.69 4.17
CA LEU A 104 -0.13 -11.04 5.40
C LEU A 104 0.76 -11.97 6.23
N ALA A 105 0.27 -13.16 6.59
CA ALA A 105 1.06 -14.08 7.40
C ALA A 105 2.21 -14.74 6.61
N GLY A 106 1.95 -15.14 5.37
CA GLY A 106 2.88 -15.91 4.54
C GLY A 106 4.00 -15.07 3.95
N GLU A 107 3.65 -14.06 3.15
CA GLU A 107 4.62 -13.26 2.41
C GLU A 107 5.11 -12.06 3.23
N ARG A 108 4.21 -11.28 3.83
CA ARG A 108 4.58 -9.99 4.45
C ARG A 108 5.24 -10.10 5.83
N ILE A 109 4.90 -11.14 6.61
CA ILE A 109 5.45 -11.32 7.97
C ILE A 109 6.52 -12.42 7.99
N LYS A 110 6.18 -13.62 7.50
CA LYS A 110 7.05 -14.79 7.67
C LYS A 110 8.33 -14.69 6.83
N LEU A 111 8.29 -14.15 5.61
CA LEU A 111 9.46 -14.11 4.73
C LEU A 111 10.57 -13.23 5.32
N GLY A 112 10.26 -11.96 5.63
CA GLY A 112 11.20 -11.04 6.29
C GLY A 112 11.73 -11.60 7.62
N LEU A 113 10.85 -12.24 8.42
CA LEU A 113 11.27 -12.88 9.67
C LEU A 113 12.23 -14.06 9.45
N MET A 114 12.00 -14.89 8.44
CA MET A 114 12.83 -16.08 8.16
C MET A 114 14.17 -15.73 7.52
N LEU A 115 14.17 -14.73 6.63
CA LEU A 115 15.37 -14.32 5.89
C LEU A 115 16.23 -13.34 6.69
N HIS A 116 15.66 -12.69 7.72
CA HIS A 116 16.28 -11.58 8.42
C HIS A 116 16.72 -10.47 7.44
N ASP A 117 15.96 -10.30 6.36
CA ASP A 117 16.22 -9.34 5.31
C ASP A 117 15.22 -8.17 5.43
N PRO A 118 15.68 -6.95 5.75
CA PRO A 118 14.81 -5.78 5.84
C PRO A 118 14.20 -5.38 4.50
N GLU A 119 14.78 -5.78 3.35
CA GLU A 119 14.21 -5.47 2.04
C GLU A 119 12.97 -6.33 1.70
N GLU A 120 12.76 -7.42 2.45
CA GLU A 120 11.57 -8.27 2.36
C GLU A 120 10.43 -7.76 3.28
N GLU A 121 10.67 -6.67 4.00
CA GLU A 121 9.68 -6.01 4.85
C GLU A 121 8.77 -5.08 4.03
N HIS A 122 7.46 -5.16 4.28
CA HIS A 122 6.49 -4.28 3.64
C HIS A 122 6.63 -2.84 4.16
N ASP A 123 6.81 -1.85 3.28
CA ASP A 123 7.10 -0.45 3.65
C ASP A 123 8.46 -0.24 4.33
N CYS A 124 9.48 -0.99 3.89
CA CYS A 124 10.85 -0.92 4.40
C CYS A 124 11.50 0.47 4.27
N PHE A 125 11.12 1.29 3.28
CA PHE A 125 11.71 2.61 3.11
C PHE A 125 11.24 3.61 4.18
N SER A 126 9.99 3.49 4.63
CA SER A 126 9.36 4.41 5.56
C SER A 126 9.30 3.91 7.01
N ASP A 127 9.75 2.67 7.28
CA ASP A 127 9.67 2.02 8.59
C ASP A 127 8.23 2.00 9.14
N ASN A 128 7.27 1.69 8.26
CA ASN A 128 5.83 1.82 8.53
C ASN A 128 5.06 0.48 8.50
N THR A 129 5.77 -0.63 8.35
CA THR A 129 5.28 -2.01 8.28
C THR A 129 4.22 -2.35 9.31
N HIS A 130 4.46 -1.95 10.56
CA HIS A 130 3.58 -2.24 11.68
C HIS A 130 2.18 -1.63 11.49
N ASN A 131 2.10 -0.42 10.93
CA ASN A 131 0.82 0.22 10.62
C ASN A 131 0.14 -0.49 9.46
N SER A 132 0.88 -0.87 8.42
CA SER A 132 0.31 -1.58 7.28
C SER A 132 -0.25 -2.94 7.67
N HIS A 133 0.46 -3.72 8.49
CA HIS A 133 -0.06 -4.96 9.06
C HIS A 133 -1.29 -4.72 9.94
N TYR A 134 -1.27 -3.67 10.77
CA TYR A 134 -2.41 -3.33 11.60
C TYR A 134 -3.65 -3.01 10.77
N TYR A 135 -3.53 -2.16 9.75
CA TYR A 135 -4.67 -1.77 8.91
C TYR A 135 -5.15 -2.87 7.97
N ASP A 136 -4.27 -3.79 7.53
CA ASP A 136 -4.68 -5.03 6.86
C ASP A 136 -5.64 -5.83 7.77
N VAL A 137 -5.28 -6.02 9.04
CA VAL A 137 -6.12 -6.73 10.02
C VAL A 137 -7.43 -5.99 10.28
N ILE A 138 -7.40 -4.67 10.45
CA ILE A 138 -8.63 -3.87 10.59
C ILE A 138 -9.54 -4.05 9.37
N GLY A 139 -8.99 -4.03 8.16
CA GLY A 139 -9.73 -4.30 6.93
C GLY A 139 -10.40 -5.68 6.93
N MET A 140 -9.66 -6.73 7.33
CA MET A 140 -10.21 -8.07 7.47
C MET A 140 -11.34 -8.14 8.50
N LEU A 141 -11.17 -7.49 9.65
CA LEU A 141 -12.19 -7.45 10.70
C LEU A 141 -13.45 -6.73 10.23
N ASN A 142 -13.31 -5.64 9.48
CA ASN A 142 -14.46 -4.91 8.94
C ASN A 142 -15.31 -5.80 8.03
N VAL A 143 -14.65 -6.58 7.16
CA VAL A 143 -15.34 -7.50 6.24
C VAL A 143 -15.93 -8.69 7.00
N TYR A 144 -15.18 -9.27 7.95
CA TYR A 144 -15.64 -10.43 8.73
C TYR A 144 -16.84 -10.11 9.62
N THR A 145 -16.85 -8.93 10.25
CA THR A 145 -17.93 -8.49 11.14
C THR A 145 -19.06 -7.76 10.42
N GLY A 146 -18.83 -7.33 9.16
CA GLY A 146 -19.78 -6.53 8.40
C GLY A 146 -19.97 -5.11 8.94
N SER A 147 -19.00 -4.59 9.70
CA SER A 147 -19.05 -3.26 10.32
C SER A 147 -17.83 -2.45 9.91
N TYR A 148 -18.01 -1.15 9.65
CA TYR A 148 -16.91 -0.24 9.36
C TYR A 148 -17.12 1.05 10.15
N THR A 149 -16.09 1.44 10.91
CA THR A 149 -16.02 2.75 11.58
C THR A 149 -15.10 3.65 10.78
N ARG A 150 -15.59 4.83 10.42
CA ARG A 150 -14.84 5.86 9.71
C ARG A 150 -13.77 6.48 10.60
N PRO A 151 -12.76 7.15 10.03
CA PRO A 151 -11.71 7.84 10.81
C PRO A 151 -12.24 8.90 11.79
N ASP A 152 -13.41 9.47 11.52
CA ASP A 152 -14.09 10.43 12.41
C ASP A 152 -14.94 9.78 13.51
N GLY A 153 -14.99 8.45 13.55
CA GLY A 153 -15.74 7.66 14.54
C GLY A 153 -17.18 7.32 14.15
N SER A 154 -17.64 7.69 12.95
CA SER A 154 -18.99 7.38 12.44
C SER A 154 -19.12 6.04 11.73
#